data_AF-A0A381VBY1-F1
#
_entry.id   AF-A0A381VBY1-F1
#
_cell.length_a   1.000
_cell.length_b   1.000
_cell.length_c   1.000
_cell.angle_alpha   90.00
_cell.angle_beta   90.00
_cell.angle_gamma   90.00
#
_symmetry.space_group_name_H-M   'P 1'
#
loop_
_entity.id
_entity.type
_entity.pdbx_description
1 polymer ?
#
loop_
_entity_poly.entity_id
_entity_poly.type
_entity_poly.pdbx_seq_one_letter_code
_entity_poly.pdbx_strand_id
1 'polypeptide(L)'
;MIFFLGTTIGLLRFPDFYSRMHAAGKGDTLSTVVILLGCICIVSTQGDMSWLLGLKILLIINFIFIGSPTATHAMMDAGNKAGAEPWRKDSK
;
A
#
# COMPACT_ATOMS: atom_id res chain seq x y z
N MET A 1 4.69 10.59 -4.47
CA MET A 1 5.06 11.23 -3.18
C MET A 1 3.86 11.81 -2.43
N ILE A 2 2.97 12.59 -3.05
CA ILE A 2 1.76 13.12 -2.38
C ILE A 2 0.88 12.03 -1.75
N PHE A 3 0.64 10.92 -2.48
CA PHE A 3 -0.12 9.79 -1.94
C PHE A 3 0.58 9.10 -0.76
N PHE A 4 1.90 8.99 -0.79
CA PHE A 4 2.68 8.41 0.31
C PHE A 4 2.57 9.29 1.56
N LEU A 5 2.75 10.60 1.41
CA LEU A 5 2.61 11.56 2.50
C LEU A 5 1.18 11.55 3.10
N GLY A 6 0.16 11.51 2.23
CA GLY A 6 -1.23 11.38 2.64
C GLY A 6 -1.52 10.10 3.42
N THR A 7 -0.87 8.99 3.04
CA THR A 7 -0.94 7.71 3.75
C THR A 7 -0.33 7.82 5.14
N THR A 8 0.86 8.42 5.26
CA THR A 8 1.53 8.67 6.55
C THR A 8 0.66 9.55 7.45
N ILE A 9 0.07 10.62 6.92
CA ILE A 9 -0.81 11.51 7.68
C ILE A 9 -2.09 10.77 8.12
N GLY A 10 -2.68 9.96 7.23
CA GLY A 10 -3.82 9.10 7.56
C GLY A 10 -3.51 8.13 8.70
N LEU A 11 -2.36 7.47 8.64
CA LEU A 11 -1.89 6.56 9.68
C LEU A 11 -1.70 7.27 11.05
N LEU A 12 -1.34 8.55 11.04
CA LEU A 12 -1.10 9.33 12.25
C LEU A 12 -2.37 9.95 12.83
N ARG A 13 -3.39 10.20 11.98
CA ARG A 13 -4.66 10.83 12.38
C ARG A 13 -5.77 9.84 12.73
N PHE A 14 -5.74 8.62 12.20
CA PHE A 14 -6.79 7.64 12.51
C PHE A 14 -6.66 7.08 13.93
N PRO A 15 -7.75 7.09 14.72
CA PRO A 15 -7.71 6.72 16.13
C PRO A 15 -7.65 5.19 16.38
N ASP A 16 -7.90 4.39 15.34
CA ASP A 16 -8.15 2.95 15.47
C ASP A 16 -7.19 2.10 14.65
N PHE A 17 -6.81 0.92 15.15
CA PHE A 17 -5.90 0.00 14.47
C PHE A 17 -6.41 -0.44 13.09
N TYR A 18 -7.69 -0.77 12.96
CA TYR A 18 -8.28 -1.21 11.68
C TYR A 18 -8.41 -0.05 10.70
N SER A 19 -8.78 1.14 11.19
CA SER A 19 -8.84 2.35 10.35
C SER A 19 -7.46 2.78 9.85
N ARG A 20 -6.41 2.64 10.68
CA ARG A 20 -5.01 2.86 10.30
C ARG A 20 -4.55 1.84 9.27
N MET A 21 -4.90 0.57 9.47
CA MET A 21 -4.58 -0.52 8.54
C MET A 21 -5.24 -0.31 7.17
N HIS A 22 -6.48 0.19 7.16
CA HIS A 22 -7.20 0.50 5.92
C HIS A 22 -6.52 1.64 5.14
N ALA A 23 -6.12 2.69 5.85
CA ALA A 23 -5.41 3.83 5.27
C ALA A 23 -4.05 3.41 4.70
N ALA A 24 -3.29 2.60 5.45
CA ALA A 24 -2.00 2.05 5.01
C ALA A 24 -2.17 1.17 3.77
N GLY A 25 -3.04 0.15 3.80
CA GLY A 25 -3.20 -0.78 2.69
C GLY A 25 -3.62 -0.12 1.38
N LYS A 26 -4.59 0.80 1.41
CA LYS A 26 -5.03 1.52 0.21
C LYS A 26 -4.01 2.56 -0.27
N GLY A 27 -3.46 3.31 0.68
CA GLY A 27 -2.55 4.41 0.40
C GLY A 27 -1.18 3.97 -0.13
N ASP A 28 -0.58 2.96 0.49
CA ASP A 28 0.72 2.43 0.07
C ASP A 28 0.64 1.79 -1.32
N THR A 29 -0.38 0.97 -1.58
CA THR A 29 -0.53 0.28 -2.87
C THR A 29 -0.70 1.29 -4.01
N LEU A 30 -1.55 2.30 -3.82
CA LEU A 30 -1.77 3.34 -4.83
C LEU A 30 -0.50 4.17 -5.08
N SER A 31 0.20 4.56 -4.01
CA SER A 31 1.44 5.35 -4.14
C SER A 31 2.54 4.58 -4.87
N THR A 32 2.68 3.29 -4.57
CA THR A 32 3.65 2.38 -5.19
C THR A 32 3.36 2.18 -6.67
N VAL A 33 2.09 1.98 -7.04
CA VAL A 33 1.68 1.86 -8.45
C VAL A 33 2.00 3.14 -9.22
N VAL A 34 1.67 4.32 -8.69
CA VAL A 34 1.95 5.60 -9.37
C VAL A 34 3.46 5.84 -9.56
N ILE A 35 4.28 5.52 -8.54
CA ILE A 35 5.74 5.67 -8.62
C ILE A 35 6.33 4.73 -9.68
N LEU A 36 5.90 3.46 -9.69
CA LEU A 36 6.42 2.47 -10.62
C LEU A 36 5.95 2.75 -12.06
N LEU A 37 4.75 3.27 -12.24
CA LEU A 37 4.24 3.71 -13.55
C LEU A 37 5.06 4.89 -14.09
N GLY A 38 5.44 5.84 -13.23
CA GLY A 38 6.40 6.90 -13.56
C GLY A 38 7.78 6.37 -13.95
N CYS A 39 8.30 5.35 -13.25
CA CYS A 39 9.55 4.68 -13.62
C CYS A 39 9.45 4.02 -14.99
N ILE A 40 8.34 3.36 -15.32
CA ILE A 40 8.12 2.74 -16.64
C ILE A 40 8.14 3.81 -17.74
N CYS A 41 7.51 4.97 -17.53
CA CYS A 41 7.52 6.06 -18.49
C CYS A 41 8.94 6.60 -18.74
N ILE A 42 9.75 6.77 -17.70
CA ILE A 42 11.14 7.23 -17.82
C ILE A 42 12.01 6.18 -18.53
N VAL A 43 11.90 4.92 -18.11
CA VAL A 43 12.64 3.79 -18.72
C VAL A 43 12.31 3.66 -20.20
N SER A 44 11.03 3.80 -20.59
CA SER A 44 10.61 3.68 -22.00
C SER A 44 11.25 4.71 -22.94
N THR A 45 11.81 5.80 -22.40
CA THR A 45 12.54 6.81 -23.20
C THR A 45 14.02 6.50 -23.37
N GLN A 46 14.57 5.49 -22.69
CA GLN A 46 16.00 5.16 -22.65
C GLN A 46 16.31 3.81 -23.34
N GLY A 47 16.12 3.73 -24.66
CA GLY A 47 16.74 2.72 -25.55
C GLY A 47 16.34 1.25 -25.38
N ASP A 48 16.97 0.38 -26.18
CA ASP A 48 16.56 -1.00 -26.51
C ASP A 48 16.46 -2.00 -25.34
N MET A 49 17.12 -1.75 -24.19
CA MET A 49 17.10 -2.65 -23.01
C MET A 49 15.88 -2.44 -22.09
N SER A 50 15.00 -1.51 -22.43
CA SER A 50 13.89 -1.02 -21.60
C SER A 50 12.77 -2.03 -21.36
N TRP A 51 12.56 -2.97 -22.30
CA TRP A 51 11.51 -3.99 -22.22
C TRP A 51 11.70 -4.96 -21.04
N LEU A 52 12.91 -5.48 -20.85
CA LEU A 52 13.20 -6.41 -19.74
C LEU A 52 13.05 -5.73 -18.39
N LEU A 53 13.44 -4.45 -18.29
CA LEU A 53 13.33 -3.68 -17.06
C LEU A 53 11.86 -3.39 -16.71
N GLY A 54 11.05 -3.01 -17.70
CA GLY A 54 9.61 -2.84 -17.54
C GLY A 54 8.90 -4.13 -17.08
N LEU A 55 9.27 -5.28 -17.65
CA LEU A 55 8.73 -6.59 -17.23
C LEU A 55 9.07 -6.90 -15.77
N LYS A 56 10.31 -6.65 -15.32
CA LYS A 56 10.71 -6.85 -13.92
C LYS A 56 9.90 -5.96 -12.98
N ILE A 57 9.69 -4.69 -13.34
CA ILE A 57 8.88 -3.74 -12.57
C ILE A 57 7.43 -4.22 -12.47
N LEU A 58 6.83 -4.65 -13.57
CA LEU A 58 5.48 -5.20 -13.59
C LEU A 58 5.33 -6.42 -12.66
N LEU A 59 6.33 -7.31 -12.67
CA LEU A 59 6.35 -8.51 -11.84
C LEU A 59 6.43 -8.15 -10.34
N ILE A 60 7.19 -7.12 -9.99
CA ILE A 60 7.24 -6.55 -8.64
C ILE A 60 5.89 -5.97 -8.23
N ILE A 61 5.22 -5.21 -9.12
CA ILE A 61 3.87 -4.68 -8.85
C ILE A 61 2.91 -5.81 -8.53
N ASN A 62 2.90 -6.86 -9.36
CA ASN A 62 2.02 -8.01 -9.16
C ASN A 62 2.29 -8.72 -7.83
N PHE A 63 3.57 -8.89 -7.47
CA PHE A 63 3.96 -9.49 -6.19
C PHE A 63 3.49 -8.64 -5.00
N ILE A 64 3.67 -7.32 -5.04
CA ILE A 64 3.19 -6.41 -4.00
C ILE A 64 1.66 -6.41 -3.92
N PHE A 65 0.98 -6.49 -5.06
CA PHE A 65 -0.48 -6.50 -5.12
C PHE A 65 -1.09 -7.72 -4.43
N ILE A 66 -0.42 -8.87 -4.45
CA ILE A 66 -0.83 -10.08 -3.72
C ILE A 66 -0.33 -10.01 -2.27
N GLY A 67 0.90 -9.54 -2.04
CA GLY A 67 1.48 -9.46 -0.70
C GLY A 67 0.75 -8.49 0.23
N SER A 68 0.26 -7.36 -0.30
CA SER A 68 -0.44 -6.32 0.45
C SER A 68 -1.75 -6.81 1.12
N PRO A 69 -2.70 -7.47 0.43
CA PRO A 69 -3.88 -8.04 1.06
C PRO A 69 -3.54 -9.21 1.99
N THR A 70 -2.55 -10.05 1.67
CA THR A 70 -2.10 -11.13 2.57
C THR A 70 -1.54 -10.56 3.89
N ALA A 71 -0.69 -9.53 3.81
CA ALA A 71 -0.15 -8.86 4.99
C ALA A 71 -1.27 -8.18 5.80
N THR A 72 -2.19 -7.48 5.12
CA THR A 72 -3.33 -6.83 5.77
C THR A 72 -4.22 -7.83 6.51
N HIS A 73 -4.50 -8.97 5.88
CA HIS A 73 -5.31 -10.04 6.49
C HIS A 73 -4.62 -10.66 7.71
N ALA A 74 -3.31 -10.96 7.61
CA ALA A 74 -2.53 -11.48 8.72
C ALA A 74 -2.45 -10.48 9.88
N MET A 75 -2.28 -9.19 9.58
CA MET A 75 -2.27 -8.12 10.59
C MET A 75 -3.63 -7.92 11.26
N MET A 76 -4.74 -8.05 10.52
CA MET A 76 -6.09 -8.02 11.09
C MET A 76 -6.34 -9.21 12.04
N ASP A 77 -5.97 -10.44 11.64
CA ASP A 77 -6.12 -11.62 12.50
C ASP A 77 -5.26 -11.51 13.78
N ALA A 78 -4.03 -11.01 13.64
CA ALA A 78 -3.16 -10.73 14.79
C ALA A 78 -3.72 -9.63 15.70
N GLY A 79 -4.26 -8.54 15.13
CA GLY A 79 -4.90 -7.45 15.88
C GLY A 79 -6.14 -7.92 16.63
N ASN A 80 -6.96 -8.77 16.02
CA ASN A 80 -8.13 -9.37 16.66
C ASN A 80 -7.71 -10.29 17.82
N LYS A 81 -6.68 -11.12 17.64
CA LYS A 81 -6.12 -11.96 18.71
C LYS A 81 -5.47 -11.15 19.84
N ALA A 82 -4.92 -9.97 19.53
CA ALA A 82 -4.36 -9.05 20.51
C ALA A 82 -5.42 -8.25 21.28
N GLY A 83 -6.72 -8.44 20.98
CA GLY A 83 -7.82 -7.72 21.64
C GLY A 83 -7.95 -6.27 21.21
N ALA A 84 -7.45 -5.89 20.04
CA ALA A 84 -7.67 -4.56 19.49
C ALA A 84 -9.17 -4.40 19.16
N GLU A 85 -9.88 -3.60 19.95
CA GLU A 85 -11.29 -3.30 19.70
C GLU A 85 -11.42 -2.29 18.55
N PRO A 86 -12.22 -2.59 17.52
CA PRO A 86 -12.49 -1.62 16.46
C PRO A 86 -13.31 -0.45 16.99
N TRP A 87 -12.85 0.76 16.71
CA TRP A 87 -13.56 1.99 17.07
C TRP A 87 -14.99 1.99 16.50
N ARG A 88 -15.98 1.97 17.40
CA ARG A 88 -17.40 2.19 17.10
C ARG A 88 -17.81 3.59 17.52
N LYS A 89 -18.54 4.28 16.64
CA LYS A 89 -19.14 5.60 16.89
C LYS A 89 -20.16 5.62 18.04
N ASP A 90 -20.53 4.46 18.58
CA ASP A 90 -21.55 4.28 19.63
C ASP A 90 -21.01 4.11 21.06
N SER A 91 -19.69 4.12 21.29
CA SER A 91 -19.19 4.17 22.67
C SER A 91 -19.13 5.62 23.13
N LYS A 92 -19.98 5.95 24.12
CA LYS A 92 -20.01 7.23 24.84
C LYS A 92 -18.62 7.69 25.29
#